data_AF-A0AAE1IR40-F1
#
_entry.id   AF-A0AAE1IR40-F1
#
_cell.length_a   1.000
_cell.length_b   1.000
_cell.length_c   1.000
_cell.angle_alpha   90.00
_cell.angle_beta   90.00
_cell.angle_gamma   90.00
#
_symmetry.space_group_name_H-M   'P 1'
#
loop_
_entity.id
_entity.type
_entity.pdbx_description
1 polymer ?
#
loop_
_entity_poly.entity_id
_entity_poly.type
_entity_poly.pdbx_seq_one_letter_code
_entity_poly.pdbx_strand_id
1 'polypeptide(L)'
;MKRSIRPLFGVLIVVVFVATLSFRTIVRRGLLSIELESRVWVQVPAPPLLNSTLLKYAAIDIGGEKSKQEIQQLLDGDFGSQARHRTFVSWRRFIHHEITEKDPRRLPATIRSPLFYRYWLDFRKVLNDWARKRRFQPGIMSDLTRLVKLPIDRHNGFAGSDRRYSSCAVVGNSGILLNNDYGKLIDSHEAVIRLNNARVDKFEKKVGSKTSISFVNSNILHLCARRTECFCHPYGANVPIVMYICQPTHFLDYTVCNTSHKAPLLITDPRFDMLCARIVKYYSLQRFVEETGKALEEWSSAHDGALFHYSSGMQAVMLALGICDRVSIFGFGKSASARHHYHTNQKAELHLHDYEAEYALYRDLVDGHRAIPFLSDKFKIPPVVLYQ
;
A
#
# COMPACT_ATOMS: atom_id res chain seq x y z
N MET A 1 -61.47 -47.51 41.27
CA MET A 1 -60.84 -46.24 40.83
C MET A 1 -59.54 -45.99 41.61
N LYS A 2 -58.37 -46.22 41.01
CA LYS A 2 -57.10 -45.60 41.43
C LYS A 2 -56.30 -45.31 40.16
N ARG A 3 -56.31 -44.05 39.70
CA ARG A 3 -55.53 -43.58 38.55
C ARG A 3 -54.07 -43.41 38.98
N SER A 4 -53.17 -44.01 38.21
CA SER A 4 -51.72 -44.01 38.40
C SER A 4 -51.11 -42.63 38.11
N ILE A 5 -50.62 -41.95 39.14
CA ILE A 5 -49.86 -40.68 39.06
C ILE A 5 -48.39 -40.99 38.74
N ARG A 6 -48.13 -41.63 37.60
CA ARG A 6 -46.76 -41.93 37.13
C ARG A 6 -46.23 -41.05 35.99
N PRO A 7 -47.02 -40.39 35.12
CA PRO A 7 -46.43 -39.56 34.07
C PRO A 7 -46.10 -38.13 34.52
N LEU A 8 -46.71 -37.63 35.61
CA LEU A 8 -46.48 -36.25 36.08
C LEU A 8 -45.15 -36.06 36.82
N PHE A 9 -44.66 -37.08 37.52
CA PHE A 9 -43.37 -37.03 38.22
C PHE A 9 -42.18 -37.01 37.28
N GLY A 10 -42.25 -37.74 36.15
CA GLY A 10 -41.19 -37.75 35.14
C GLY A 10 -41.01 -36.39 34.46
N VAL A 11 -42.12 -35.71 34.14
CA VAL A 11 -42.10 -34.37 33.54
C VAL A 11 -41.55 -33.34 34.54
N LEU A 12 -41.92 -33.42 35.82
CA LEU A 12 -41.43 -32.51 36.85
C LEU A 12 -39.90 -32.60 37.02
N ILE A 13 -39.34 -33.82 37.01
CA ILE A 13 -37.89 -34.03 37.14
C ILE A 13 -37.13 -33.45 35.94
N VAL A 14 -37.65 -33.62 34.71
CA VAL A 14 -37.02 -33.05 33.50
C VAL A 14 -37.07 -31.52 33.53
N VAL A 15 -38.18 -30.93 33.96
CA VAL A 15 -38.31 -29.46 34.08
C VAL A 15 -37.33 -28.89 35.12
N VAL A 16 -37.19 -29.55 36.28
CA VAL A 16 -36.21 -29.13 37.31
C VAL A 16 -34.77 -29.28 36.81
N PHE A 17 -34.47 -30.33 36.04
CA PHE A 17 -33.13 -30.54 35.49
C PHE A 17 -32.76 -29.51 34.41
N VAL A 18 -33.71 -29.15 33.53
CA VAL A 18 -33.51 -28.11 32.52
C VAL A 18 -33.38 -26.73 33.20
N ALA A 19 -34.21 -26.41 34.20
CA ALA A 19 -34.14 -25.15 34.91
C ALA A 19 -32.81 -24.96 35.68
N THR A 20 -32.27 -26.03 36.28
CA THR A 20 -30.97 -25.98 36.98
C THR A 20 -29.78 -25.86 36.02
N LEU A 21 -29.85 -26.45 34.82
CA LEU A 21 -28.85 -26.26 33.76
C LEU A 21 -28.90 -24.86 33.15
N SER A 22 -30.09 -24.30 32.93
CA SER A 22 -30.28 -22.91 32.49
C SER A 22 -29.80 -21.91 33.54
N PHE A 23 -30.07 -22.17 34.83
CA PHE A 23 -29.59 -21.30 35.92
C PHE A 23 -28.05 -21.34 36.04
N ARG A 24 -27.42 -22.52 35.91
CA ARG A 24 -25.94 -22.62 35.93
C ARG A 24 -25.27 -21.93 34.74
N THR A 25 -25.90 -21.92 33.57
CA THR A 25 -25.38 -21.21 32.39
C THR A 25 -25.59 -19.70 32.45
N ILE A 26 -26.70 -19.24 33.04
CA ILE A 26 -26.96 -17.82 33.30
C ILE A 26 -26.03 -17.28 34.39
N VAL A 27 -25.80 -18.03 35.49
CA VAL A 27 -24.85 -17.63 36.54
C VAL A 27 -23.40 -17.66 36.05
N ARG A 28 -23.01 -18.62 35.19
CA ARG A 28 -21.68 -18.58 34.53
C ARG A 28 -21.54 -17.40 33.57
N ARG A 29 -22.58 -17.05 32.78
CA ARG A 29 -22.55 -15.88 31.90
C ARG A 29 -22.60 -14.55 32.68
N GLY A 30 -23.31 -14.52 33.80
CA GLY A 30 -23.41 -13.36 34.69
C GLY A 30 -22.12 -13.08 35.47
N LEU A 31 -21.43 -14.13 35.95
CA LEU A 31 -20.11 -13.96 36.59
C LEU A 31 -19.00 -13.58 35.58
N LEU A 32 -19.09 -14.05 34.33
CA LEU A 32 -18.15 -13.67 33.26
C LEU A 32 -18.39 -12.26 32.69
N SER A 33 -19.49 -11.60 33.05
CA SER A 33 -19.86 -10.27 32.54
C SER A 33 -19.62 -9.13 33.56
N ILE A 34 -19.05 -9.43 34.73
CA ILE A 34 -18.72 -8.45 35.79
C ILE A 34 -17.20 -8.22 35.93
N GLU A 35 -16.37 -8.84 35.08
CA GLU A 35 -15.02 -8.33 34.80
C GLU A 35 -15.06 -7.41 33.57
N LEU A 36 -15.83 -6.32 33.70
CA LEU A 36 -15.59 -5.13 32.88
C LEU A 36 -14.30 -4.51 33.42
N GLU A 37 -13.16 -5.05 32.97
CA GLU A 37 -11.89 -4.36 32.99
C GLU A 37 -12.10 -3.00 32.32
N SER A 38 -12.29 -1.97 33.13
CA SER A 38 -11.96 -0.61 32.78
C SER A 38 -10.43 -0.51 32.62
N ARG A 39 -9.87 -1.17 31.61
CA ARG A 39 -8.57 -0.78 31.06
C ARG A 39 -8.79 0.52 30.31
N VAL A 40 -8.82 1.61 31.07
CA VAL A 40 -8.35 2.88 30.55
C VAL A 40 -6.91 2.59 30.15
N TRP A 41 -6.66 2.46 28.85
CA TRP A 41 -5.32 2.48 28.30
C TRP A 41 -4.78 3.89 28.52
N VAL A 42 -4.29 4.15 29.73
CA VAL A 42 -3.32 5.21 29.93
C VAL A 42 -2.10 4.74 29.15
N GLN A 43 -1.92 5.26 27.94
CA GLN A 43 -0.66 5.14 27.23
C GLN A 43 0.37 5.88 28.07
N VAL A 44 1.03 5.15 28.96
CA VAL A 44 2.26 5.60 29.59
C VAL A 44 3.22 5.86 28.44
N PRO A 45 3.74 7.08 28.26
CA PRO A 45 4.72 7.34 27.22
C PRO A 45 5.87 6.35 27.41
N ALA A 46 6.17 5.57 26.36
CA ALA A 46 7.33 4.70 26.39
C ALA A 46 8.56 5.53 26.83
N PRO A 47 9.43 5.00 27.72
CA PRO A 47 10.56 5.76 28.22
C PRO A 47 11.36 6.36 27.05
N PRO A 48 11.93 7.58 27.17
CA PRO A 48 12.61 8.27 26.07
C PRO A 48 13.68 7.42 25.36
N LEU A 49 14.28 6.46 26.09
CA LEU A 49 15.26 5.48 25.59
C LEU A 49 14.67 4.44 24.62
N LEU A 50 13.40 4.05 24.79
CA LEU A 50 12.74 3.10 23.90
C LEU A 50 12.46 3.75 22.53
N ASN A 51 12.04 5.02 22.54
CA ASN A 51 11.75 5.76 21.31
C ASN A 51 13.01 6.00 20.46
N SER A 52 14.14 6.38 21.08
CA SER A 52 15.42 6.54 20.37
C SER A 52 15.97 5.23 19.81
N THR A 53 15.79 4.12 20.55
CA THR A 53 16.19 2.78 20.08
C THR A 53 15.32 2.32 18.91
N LEU A 54 13.99 2.49 19.00
CA LEU A 54 13.06 2.18 17.91
C LEU A 54 13.40 2.95 16.63
N LEU A 55 13.67 4.26 16.74
CA LEU A 55 14.09 5.08 15.61
C LEU A 55 15.40 4.56 14.99
N LYS A 56 16.37 4.14 15.80
CA LYS A 56 17.63 3.55 15.31
C LYS A 56 17.38 2.27 14.52
N TYR A 57 16.57 1.34 15.04
CA TYR A 57 16.27 0.07 14.36
C TYR A 57 15.43 0.27 13.10
N ALA A 58 14.45 1.18 13.14
CA ALA A 58 13.63 1.53 11.98
C ALA A 58 14.44 2.18 10.86
N ALA A 59 15.55 2.87 11.18
CA ALA A 59 16.42 3.50 10.19
C ALA A 59 17.29 2.51 9.38
N ILE A 60 17.47 1.26 9.87
CA ILE A 60 18.28 0.22 9.23
C ILE A 60 17.57 -0.32 7.99
N ASP A 61 18.21 -0.22 6.83
CA ASP A 61 17.76 -0.84 5.57
C ASP A 61 18.33 -2.27 5.45
N ILE A 62 17.56 -3.26 5.93
CA ILE A 62 17.99 -4.65 6.00
C ILE A 62 18.21 -5.25 4.60
N GLY A 63 17.36 -4.90 3.64
CA GLY A 63 17.48 -5.34 2.24
C GLY A 63 18.46 -4.53 1.40
N GLY A 64 19.09 -3.50 1.97
CA GLY A 64 19.85 -2.49 1.23
C GLY A 64 21.04 -3.04 0.45
N GLU A 65 21.86 -3.90 1.05
CA GLU A 65 23.05 -4.46 0.38
C GLU A 65 22.65 -5.42 -0.75
N LYS A 66 21.65 -6.27 -0.53
CA LYS A 66 21.11 -7.14 -1.57
C LYS A 66 20.55 -6.32 -2.75
N SER A 67 19.79 -5.26 -2.44
CA SER A 67 19.26 -4.36 -3.46
C SER A 67 20.37 -3.67 -4.27
N LYS A 68 21.46 -3.23 -3.64
CA LYS A 68 22.62 -2.66 -4.35
C LYS A 68 23.28 -3.67 -5.29
N GLN A 69 23.45 -4.90 -4.85
CA GLN A 69 24.01 -5.97 -5.69
C GLN A 69 23.11 -6.26 -6.90
N GLU A 70 21.79 -6.34 -6.68
CA GLU A 70 20.80 -6.53 -7.76
C GLU A 70 20.84 -5.36 -8.76
N ILE A 71 20.91 -4.12 -8.29
CA ILE A 71 21.03 -2.94 -9.16
C ILE A 71 22.32 -3.00 -9.99
N GLN A 72 23.44 -3.37 -9.38
CA GLN A 72 24.72 -3.46 -10.08
C GLN A 72 24.68 -4.53 -11.19
N GLN A 73 24.16 -5.73 -10.88
CA GLN A 73 23.96 -6.79 -11.88
C GLN A 73 23.11 -6.30 -13.06
N LEU A 74 22.00 -5.60 -12.78
CA LEU A 74 21.15 -5.04 -13.81
C LEU A 74 21.83 -3.95 -14.64
N LEU A 75 22.71 -3.15 -14.06
CA LEU A 75 23.46 -2.12 -14.79
C LEU A 75 24.56 -2.70 -15.68
N ASP A 76 25.12 -3.84 -15.27
CA ASP A 76 26.11 -4.61 -16.03
C ASP A 76 25.47 -5.44 -17.16
N GLY A 77 24.14 -5.50 -17.20
CA GLY A 77 23.38 -6.27 -18.20
C GLY A 77 23.24 -7.74 -17.85
N ASP A 78 23.56 -8.14 -16.62
CA ASP A 78 23.30 -9.47 -16.11
C ASP A 78 21.86 -9.58 -15.61
N PHE A 79 21.01 -10.13 -16.48
CA PHE A 79 19.62 -10.48 -16.16
C PHE A 79 19.46 -11.97 -15.80
N GLY A 80 20.55 -12.76 -15.83
CA GLY A 80 20.53 -14.22 -15.77
C GLY A 80 20.35 -14.81 -14.36
N SER A 81 20.80 -14.10 -13.32
CA SER A 81 20.66 -14.52 -11.92
C SER A 81 19.21 -14.50 -11.39
N GLN A 82 18.29 -13.83 -12.10
CA GLN A 82 16.89 -13.62 -11.71
C GLN A 82 15.91 -14.68 -12.26
N ALA A 83 16.40 -15.84 -12.68
CA ALA A 83 15.63 -16.95 -13.27
C ALA A 83 14.47 -17.51 -12.41
N ARG A 84 14.24 -17.02 -11.18
CA ARG A 84 13.05 -17.32 -10.37
C ARG A 84 11.86 -16.38 -10.61
N HIS A 85 12.04 -15.28 -11.33
CA HIS A 85 10.94 -14.45 -11.83
C HIS A 85 10.78 -14.70 -13.32
N ARG A 86 9.64 -15.29 -13.72
CA ARG A 86 9.30 -15.66 -15.11
C ARG A 86 9.05 -14.41 -15.99
N THR A 87 10.05 -13.56 -16.16
CA THR A 87 9.91 -12.24 -16.74
C THR A 87 10.91 -12.04 -17.88
N PHE A 88 10.76 -12.90 -18.90
CA PHE A 88 11.50 -12.86 -20.17
C PHE A 88 10.61 -12.44 -21.36
N VAL A 89 9.38 -11.98 -21.12
CA VAL A 89 8.40 -11.70 -22.19
C VAL A 89 8.55 -10.29 -22.77
N SER A 90 9.08 -9.31 -22.03
CA SER A 90 9.42 -7.99 -22.60
C SER A 90 10.60 -8.10 -23.58
N TRP A 91 11.60 -8.95 -23.29
CA TRP A 91 12.67 -9.33 -24.23
C TRP A 91 12.12 -10.05 -25.47
N ARG A 92 11.20 -11.02 -25.31
CA ARG A 92 10.55 -11.69 -26.46
C ARG A 92 9.77 -10.76 -27.38
N ARG A 93 9.36 -9.59 -26.90
CA ARG A 93 8.65 -8.61 -27.71
C ARG A 93 9.57 -7.79 -28.61
N PHE A 94 10.75 -7.41 -28.11
CA PHE A 94 11.82 -6.87 -28.95
C PHE A 94 12.26 -7.88 -30.03
N ILE A 95 12.08 -9.17 -29.78
CA ILE A 95 12.34 -10.27 -30.73
C ILE A 95 11.20 -10.46 -31.77
N HIS A 96 9.97 -9.96 -31.54
CA HIS A 96 8.82 -10.22 -32.42
C HIS A 96 8.35 -9.03 -33.26
N HIS A 97 8.90 -7.82 -33.06
CA HIS A 97 8.54 -6.69 -33.92
C HIS A 97 9.11 -6.79 -35.36
N GLU A 98 9.96 -7.78 -35.64
CA GLU A 98 10.52 -8.07 -36.98
C GLU A 98 10.08 -9.43 -37.57
N ILE A 99 9.22 -10.22 -36.92
CA ILE A 99 8.76 -11.52 -37.48
C ILE A 99 7.44 -11.35 -38.27
N THR A 100 7.46 -10.41 -39.21
CA THR A 100 6.52 -10.42 -40.35
C THR A 100 7.19 -10.76 -41.67
N GLU A 101 8.48 -11.12 -41.68
CA GLU A 101 9.14 -11.71 -42.85
C GLU A 101 9.86 -13.02 -42.50
N LYS A 102 9.51 -14.08 -43.24
CA LYS A 102 10.05 -15.43 -43.13
C LYS A 102 11.52 -15.47 -43.57
N ASP A 103 12.47 -15.71 -42.67
CA ASP A 103 13.76 -16.33 -43.03
C ASP A 103 14.29 -17.21 -41.87
N PRO A 104 14.38 -18.54 -42.03
CA PRO A 104 14.82 -19.46 -40.97
C PRO A 104 16.35 -19.55 -40.79
N ARG A 105 17.17 -18.72 -41.46
CA ARG A 105 18.64 -18.86 -41.49
C ARG A 105 19.44 -17.68 -40.91
N ARG A 106 18.93 -16.95 -39.92
CA ARG A 106 19.74 -15.93 -39.20
C ARG A 106 19.83 -16.19 -37.69
N LEU A 107 21.07 -16.23 -37.19
CA LEU A 107 21.42 -16.20 -35.76
C LEU A 107 20.79 -14.98 -35.05
N PRO A 108 20.55 -15.02 -33.72
CA PRO A 108 19.74 -14.01 -33.04
C PRO A 108 20.43 -12.63 -33.05
N ALA A 109 19.97 -11.72 -33.90
CA ALA A 109 20.42 -10.32 -33.99
C ALA A 109 19.90 -9.44 -32.82
N THR A 110 19.86 -9.98 -31.61
CA THR A 110 18.97 -9.54 -30.52
C THR A 110 19.53 -8.45 -29.59
N ILE A 111 20.80 -8.08 -29.75
CA ILE A 111 21.49 -7.04 -28.95
C ILE A 111 21.83 -5.79 -29.81
N ARG A 112 21.57 -5.83 -31.13
CA ARG A 112 22.01 -4.79 -32.09
C ARG A 112 20.90 -3.89 -32.66
N SER A 113 19.65 -4.02 -32.22
CA SER A 113 18.59 -3.10 -32.65
C SER A 113 18.84 -1.69 -32.08
N PRO A 114 18.87 -0.62 -32.91
CA PRO A 114 19.02 0.76 -32.43
C PRO A 114 17.96 1.16 -31.39
N LEU A 115 16.73 0.62 -31.52
CA LEU A 115 15.64 0.86 -30.58
C LEU A 115 15.92 0.27 -29.20
N PHE A 116 16.43 -0.98 -29.16
CA PHE A 116 16.81 -1.62 -27.90
C PHE A 116 17.95 -0.85 -27.21
N TYR A 117 18.96 -0.44 -27.97
CA TYR A 117 20.08 0.35 -27.44
C TYR A 117 19.59 1.65 -26.78
N ARG A 118 18.60 2.34 -27.36
CA ARG A 118 17.99 3.54 -26.78
C ARG A 118 17.29 3.23 -25.44
N TYR A 119 16.42 2.23 -25.39
CA TYR A 119 15.74 1.85 -24.16
C TYR A 119 16.71 1.40 -23.07
N TRP A 120 17.80 0.74 -23.45
CA TRP A 120 18.87 0.31 -22.55
C TRP A 120 19.62 1.50 -21.94
N LEU A 121 19.98 2.51 -22.75
CA LEU A 121 20.60 3.74 -22.25
C LEU A 121 19.68 4.50 -21.29
N ASP A 122 18.40 4.63 -21.65
CA ASP A 122 17.40 5.28 -20.80
C ASP A 122 17.21 4.51 -19.49
N PHE A 123 17.13 3.17 -19.54
CA PHE A 123 17.06 2.31 -18.37
C PHE A 123 18.25 2.52 -17.44
N ARG A 124 19.48 2.43 -17.96
CA ARG A 124 20.71 2.62 -17.16
C ARG A 124 20.75 4.00 -16.53
N LYS A 125 20.32 5.04 -17.25
CA LYS A 125 20.28 6.41 -16.74
C LYS A 125 19.30 6.53 -15.59
N VAL A 126 18.04 6.11 -15.79
CA VAL A 126 16.98 6.25 -14.78
C VAL A 126 17.31 5.39 -13.54
N LEU A 127 17.78 4.15 -13.73
CA LEU A 127 18.13 3.26 -12.62
C LEU A 127 19.32 3.80 -11.81
N ASN A 128 20.38 4.29 -12.47
CA ASN A 128 21.51 4.93 -11.77
C ASN A 128 21.08 6.18 -11.01
N ASP A 129 20.27 7.05 -11.62
CA ASP A 129 19.77 8.26 -10.98
C ASP A 129 18.93 7.96 -9.75
N TRP A 130 18.06 6.95 -9.85
CA TRP A 130 17.25 6.48 -8.72
C TRP A 130 18.13 5.89 -7.61
N ALA A 131 19.06 5.00 -7.95
CA ALA A 131 19.96 4.37 -6.99
C ALA A 131 20.80 5.39 -6.21
N ARG A 132 21.34 6.41 -6.89
CA ARG A 132 22.13 7.49 -6.27
C ARG A 132 21.30 8.35 -5.30
N LYS A 133 20.00 8.51 -5.56
CA LYS A 133 19.08 9.30 -4.72
C LYS A 133 18.44 8.50 -3.60
N ARG A 134 18.60 7.16 -3.57
CA ARG A 134 18.03 6.25 -2.56
C ARG A 134 18.70 6.41 -1.20
N ARG A 135 18.37 7.50 -0.53
CA ARG A 135 18.79 7.85 0.82
C ARG A 135 17.66 8.57 1.54
N PHE A 136 17.64 8.46 2.87
CA PHE A 136 16.68 9.19 3.67
C PHE A 136 16.92 10.70 3.61
N GLN A 137 15.86 11.47 3.38
CA GLN A 137 15.87 12.93 3.50
C GLN A 137 14.59 13.41 4.21
N PRO A 138 14.68 14.04 5.39
CA PRO A 138 13.50 14.38 6.20
C PRO A 138 12.61 15.46 5.58
N GLY A 139 13.16 16.30 4.68
CA GLY A 139 12.43 17.39 4.02
C GLY A 139 11.66 17.00 2.76
N ILE A 140 11.66 15.72 2.35
CA ILE A 140 11.06 15.28 1.08
C ILE A 140 9.56 15.58 0.97
N MET A 141 8.84 15.59 2.09
CA MET A 141 7.40 15.86 2.12
C MET A 141 7.04 17.23 1.55
N SER A 142 7.86 18.25 1.79
CA SER A 142 7.65 19.60 1.26
C SER A 142 7.96 19.72 -0.24
N ASP A 143 8.76 18.80 -0.78
CA ASP A 143 9.10 18.76 -2.21
C ASP A 143 8.02 18.06 -3.05
N LEU A 144 7.08 17.30 -2.44
CA LEU A 144 6.13 16.45 -3.18
C LEU A 144 5.21 17.23 -4.12
N THR A 145 4.85 18.46 -3.77
CA THR A 145 4.05 19.33 -4.67
C THR A 145 4.82 19.60 -5.97
N ARG A 146 6.12 19.92 -5.88
CA ARG A 146 6.98 20.15 -7.04
C ARG A 146 7.31 18.87 -7.81
N LEU A 147 7.45 17.74 -7.11
CA LEU A 147 7.85 16.46 -7.71
C LEU A 147 6.68 15.72 -8.38
N VAL A 148 5.45 15.89 -7.89
CA VAL A 148 4.28 15.12 -8.35
C VAL A 148 3.20 16.01 -8.92
N LYS A 149 2.69 16.97 -8.14
CA LYS A 149 1.57 17.82 -8.57
C LYS A 149 1.94 18.73 -9.74
N LEU A 150 3.09 19.41 -9.66
CA LEU A 150 3.51 20.37 -10.68
C LEU A 150 3.67 19.75 -12.09
N PRO A 151 4.30 18.57 -12.29
CA PRO A 151 4.31 17.89 -13.58
C PRO A 151 2.91 17.53 -14.10
N ILE A 152 2.00 17.12 -13.21
CA ILE A 152 0.61 16.79 -13.56
C ILE A 152 -0.14 18.04 -14.02
N ASP A 153 -0.06 19.13 -13.26
CA ASP A 153 -0.73 20.39 -13.56
C ASP A 153 -0.26 20.98 -14.90
N ARG A 154 1.07 20.97 -15.12
CA ARG A 154 1.66 21.44 -16.38
C ARG A 154 1.18 20.64 -17.58
N HIS A 155 1.07 19.32 -17.44
CA HIS A 155 0.54 18.46 -18.50
C HIS A 155 -0.93 18.78 -18.81
N ASN A 156 -1.73 19.07 -17.79
CA ASN A 156 -3.13 19.43 -17.93
C ASN A 156 -3.37 20.90 -18.37
N GLY A 157 -2.30 21.64 -18.69
CA GLY A 157 -2.40 23.03 -19.16
C GLY A 157 -2.67 24.07 -18.08
N PHE A 158 -2.57 23.70 -16.80
CA PHE A 158 -2.69 24.65 -15.70
C PHE A 158 -1.37 25.40 -15.49
N ALA A 159 -1.47 26.68 -15.10
CA ALA A 159 -0.30 27.44 -14.65
C ALA A 159 0.28 26.73 -13.42
N GLY A 160 1.48 26.16 -13.57
CA GLY A 160 2.10 25.37 -12.52
C GLY A 160 2.23 26.18 -11.23
N SER A 161 1.54 25.74 -10.17
CA SER A 161 1.53 26.39 -8.87
C SER A 161 2.13 25.47 -7.81
N ASP A 162 3.00 26.03 -6.97
CA ASP A 162 3.50 25.36 -5.77
C ASP A 162 2.44 25.26 -4.66
N ARG A 163 1.19 25.69 -4.94
CA ARG A 163 0.06 25.49 -4.04
C ARG A 163 -0.39 24.04 -4.04
N ARG A 164 -0.68 23.52 -2.85
CA ARG A 164 -1.32 22.23 -2.61
C ARG A 164 -2.78 22.22 -3.11
N TYR A 165 -3.32 21.04 -3.34
CA TYR A 165 -4.76 20.87 -3.54
C TYR A 165 -5.51 21.21 -2.25
N SER A 166 -6.65 21.90 -2.33
CA SER A 166 -7.45 22.30 -1.17
C SER A 166 -8.03 21.11 -0.38
N SER A 167 -8.29 19.99 -1.06
CA SER A 167 -8.73 18.74 -0.44
C SER A 167 -8.40 17.53 -1.32
N CYS A 168 -8.02 16.44 -0.67
CA CYS A 168 -7.79 15.16 -1.35
C CYS A 168 -8.57 14.03 -0.69
N ALA A 169 -9.17 13.18 -1.51
CA ALA A 169 -9.66 11.87 -1.08
C ALA A 169 -8.68 10.79 -1.51
N VAL A 170 -8.22 9.97 -0.56
CA VAL A 170 -7.47 8.74 -0.87
C VAL A 170 -8.43 7.57 -0.71
N VAL A 171 -8.69 6.84 -1.79
CA VAL A 171 -9.66 5.74 -1.81
C VAL A 171 -8.91 4.42 -1.82
N GLY A 172 -8.87 3.79 -0.65
CA GLY A 172 -8.39 2.42 -0.46
C GLY A 172 -9.32 1.39 -1.10
N ASN A 173 -8.87 0.13 -1.10
CA ASN A 173 -9.60 -0.93 -1.78
C ASN A 173 -10.44 -1.80 -0.84
N SER A 174 -10.42 -1.53 0.47
CA SER A 174 -11.07 -2.38 1.47
C SER A 174 -12.57 -2.56 1.23
N GLY A 175 -13.07 -3.78 1.49
CA GLY A 175 -14.48 -4.12 1.37
C GLY A 175 -15.39 -3.36 2.33
N ILE A 176 -14.84 -2.71 3.35
CA ILE A 176 -15.59 -1.87 4.30
C ILE A 176 -16.36 -0.73 3.60
N LEU A 177 -15.85 -0.26 2.46
CA LEU A 177 -16.50 0.76 1.62
C LEU A 177 -17.90 0.37 1.13
N LEU A 178 -18.24 -0.92 1.13
CA LEU A 178 -19.57 -1.37 0.72
C LEU A 178 -20.67 -1.02 1.74
N ASN A 179 -20.30 -0.71 2.98
CA ASN A 179 -21.24 -0.44 4.07
C ASN A 179 -21.92 0.92 3.95
N ASN A 180 -21.29 1.89 3.29
CA ASN A 180 -21.73 3.28 3.25
C ASN A 180 -21.72 3.83 1.81
N ASP A 181 -22.53 4.86 1.54
CA ASP A 181 -22.62 5.49 0.22
C ASP A 181 -21.70 6.73 0.14
N TYR A 182 -20.38 6.51 0.20
CA TYR A 182 -19.40 7.60 0.22
C TYR A 182 -19.17 8.28 -1.14
N GLY A 183 -19.76 7.78 -2.23
CA GLY A 183 -19.37 8.19 -3.59
C GLY A 183 -19.46 9.69 -3.85
N LYS A 184 -20.56 10.33 -3.44
CA LYS A 184 -20.73 11.79 -3.58
C LYS A 184 -19.72 12.57 -2.72
N LEU A 185 -19.42 12.08 -1.53
CA LEU A 185 -18.46 12.71 -0.62
C LEU A 185 -17.03 12.62 -1.19
N ILE A 186 -16.64 11.45 -1.72
CA ILE A 186 -15.36 11.25 -2.39
C ILE A 186 -15.23 12.23 -3.57
N ASP A 187 -16.23 12.26 -4.46
CA ASP A 187 -16.21 13.11 -5.66
C ASP A 187 -16.30 14.62 -5.36
N SER A 188 -16.63 15.01 -4.12
CA SER A 188 -16.62 16.42 -3.70
C SER A 188 -15.21 16.99 -3.46
N HIS A 189 -14.18 16.13 -3.36
CA HIS A 189 -12.80 16.57 -3.16
C HIS A 189 -12.19 17.12 -4.46
N GLU A 190 -11.23 18.05 -4.35
CA GLU A 190 -10.54 18.63 -5.50
C GLU A 190 -9.75 17.55 -6.26
N ALA A 191 -8.98 16.73 -5.54
CA ALA A 191 -8.27 15.60 -6.10
C ALA A 191 -8.70 14.27 -5.47
N VAL A 192 -8.83 13.22 -6.29
CA VAL A 192 -9.10 11.85 -5.84
C VAL A 192 -7.96 10.93 -6.26
N ILE A 193 -7.32 10.30 -5.28
CA ILE A 193 -6.23 9.33 -5.47
C ILE A 193 -6.81 7.92 -5.29
N ARG A 194 -6.70 7.07 -6.33
CA ARG A 194 -7.15 5.67 -6.27
C ARG A 194 -5.97 4.71 -6.42
N LEU A 195 -6.11 3.52 -5.84
CA LEU A 195 -5.00 2.57 -5.71
C LEU A 195 -5.04 1.45 -6.74
N ASN A 196 -3.90 1.16 -7.35
CA ASN A 196 -3.69 0.00 -8.22
C ASN A 196 -4.73 -0.07 -9.36
N ASN A 197 -5.47 -1.17 -9.46
CA ASN A 197 -6.45 -1.40 -10.52
C ASN A 197 -7.84 -1.72 -9.94
N ALA A 198 -8.29 -0.88 -9.00
CA ALA A 198 -9.57 -1.07 -8.35
C ALA A 198 -10.71 -0.73 -9.30
N ARG A 199 -11.71 -1.62 -9.37
CA ARG A 199 -12.87 -1.39 -10.24
C ARG A 199 -13.71 -0.25 -9.69
N VAL A 200 -14.07 0.72 -10.52
CA VAL A 200 -15.02 1.78 -10.15
C VAL A 200 -16.42 1.45 -10.66
N ASP A 201 -16.52 0.93 -11.89
CA ASP A 201 -17.77 0.57 -12.52
C ASP A 201 -18.62 -0.35 -11.63
N LYS A 202 -19.89 0.02 -11.43
CA LYS A 202 -20.90 -0.62 -10.55
C LYS A 202 -20.72 -0.35 -9.05
N PHE A 203 -19.71 0.41 -8.65
CA PHE A 203 -19.45 0.78 -7.26
C PHE A 203 -19.49 2.30 -7.04
N GLU A 204 -19.87 3.10 -8.04
CA GLU A 204 -19.81 4.57 -8.04
C GLU A 204 -20.57 5.18 -6.85
N LYS A 205 -21.70 4.58 -6.47
CA LYS A 205 -22.47 5.01 -5.29
C LYS A 205 -21.64 4.91 -3.99
N LYS A 206 -20.78 3.90 -3.91
CA LYS A 206 -19.94 3.58 -2.75
C LYS A 206 -18.60 4.32 -2.79
N VAL A 207 -17.95 4.35 -3.96
CA VAL A 207 -16.55 4.78 -4.09
C VAL A 207 -16.33 5.99 -4.99
N GLY A 208 -17.39 6.58 -5.56
CA GLY A 208 -17.32 7.74 -6.46
C GLY A 208 -16.88 7.36 -7.87
N SER A 209 -16.90 8.31 -8.80
CA SER A 209 -16.47 8.14 -10.19
C SER A 209 -15.23 8.96 -10.55
N LYS A 210 -14.92 10.02 -9.79
CA LYS A 210 -13.76 10.88 -10.05
C LYS A 210 -12.46 10.12 -9.77
N THR A 211 -11.47 10.30 -10.63
CA THR A 211 -10.07 9.91 -10.38
C THR A 211 -9.16 10.98 -10.95
N SER A 212 -8.36 11.61 -10.08
CA SER A 212 -7.39 12.63 -10.47
C SER A 212 -5.99 12.04 -10.57
N ILE A 213 -5.65 11.06 -9.73
CA ILE A 213 -4.35 10.40 -9.69
C ILE A 213 -4.55 8.89 -9.48
N SER A 214 -3.88 8.09 -10.31
CA SER A 214 -3.77 6.64 -10.13
C SER A 214 -2.48 6.31 -9.43
N PHE A 215 -2.53 5.90 -8.16
CA PHE A 215 -1.34 5.48 -7.40
C PHE A 215 -1.16 3.96 -7.49
N VAL A 216 -0.08 3.48 -8.11
CA VAL A 216 0.07 2.05 -8.44
C VAL A 216 1.41 1.46 -8.01
N ASN A 217 1.41 0.17 -7.65
CA ASN A 217 2.62 -0.63 -7.55
C ASN A 217 3.16 -0.94 -8.96
N SER A 218 4.49 -0.91 -9.15
CA SER A 218 5.11 -1.17 -10.46
C SER A 218 4.86 -2.59 -11.03
N ASN A 219 4.46 -3.58 -10.23
CA ASN A 219 3.95 -4.86 -10.72
C ASN A 219 2.76 -4.70 -11.68
N ILE A 220 1.91 -3.69 -11.49
CA ILE A 220 0.78 -3.42 -12.40
C ILE A 220 1.32 -3.04 -13.78
N LEU A 221 2.32 -2.15 -13.82
CA LEU A 221 2.99 -1.78 -15.07
C LEU A 221 3.70 -2.98 -15.68
N HIS A 222 4.41 -3.77 -14.88
CA HIS A 222 5.11 -4.97 -15.32
C HIS A 222 4.16 -5.98 -16.02
N LEU A 223 2.96 -6.17 -15.46
CA LEU A 223 1.93 -7.02 -16.08
C LEU A 223 1.45 -6.46 -17.42
N CYS A 224 1.26 -5.14 -17.51
CA CYS A 224 0.72 -4.49 -18.69
C CYS A 224 1.77 -4.22 -19.78
N ALA A 225 3.05 -4.10 -19.44
CA ALA A 225 4.16 -3.96 -20.39
C ALA A 225 4.25 -5.15 -21.37
N ARG A 226 3.64 -6.29 -21.00
CA ARG A 226 3.49 -7.47 -21.85
C ARG A 226 2.45 -7.29 -22.98
N ARG A 227 1.61 -6.26 -22.95
CA ARG A 227 0.51 -5.98 -23.90
C ARG A 227 0.86 -4.89 -24.90
N THR A 228 0.31 -4.93 -26.11
CA THR A 228 0.60 -3.93 -27.16
C THR A 228 0.34 -2.54 -26.64
N GLU A 229 1.25 -1.61 -26.94
CA GLU A 229 1.19 -0.21 -26.52
C GLU A 229 1.22 0.02 -24.99
N CYS A 230 1.60 -0.99 -24.20
CA CYS A 230 1.59 -0.88 -22.74
C CYS A 230 0.26 -0.35 -22.19
N PHE A 231 -0.86 -1.01 -22.51
CA PHE A 231 -2.18 -0.60 -22.02
C PHE A 231 -2.29 -0.70 -20.48
N CYS A 232 -1.88 0.38 -19.78
CA CYS A 232 -1.78 0.47 -18.31
C CYS A 232 -2.65 1.60 -17.77
N HIS A 233 -3.93 1.65 -18.14
CA HIS A 233 -4.80 2.77 -17.76
C HIS A 233 -5.94 2.30 -16.83
N PRO A 234 -5.66 1.99 -15.56
CA PRO A 234 -6.64 1.42 -14.63
C PRO A 234 -7.88 2.31 -14.44
N TYR A 235 -7.68 3.63 -14.53
CA TYR A 235 -8.74 4.63 -14.33
C TYR A 235 -8.94 5.54 -15.55
N GLY A 236 -8.47 5.11 -16.73
CA GLY A 236 -8.60 5.85 -17.99
C GLY A 236 -7.29 6.45 -18.50
N ALA A 237 -7.19 6.62 -19.83
CA ALA A 237 -5.94 6.98 -20.52
C ALA A 237 -5.42 8.39 -20.22
N ASN A 238 -6.29 9.26 -19.70
CA ASN A 238 -5.96 10.65 -19.37
C ASN A 238 -5.67 10.85 -17.87
N VAL A 239 -5.74 9.79 -17.06
CA VAL A 239 -5.44 9.88 -15.62
C VAL A 239 -3.93 9.67 -15.41
N PRO A 240 -3.22 10.61 -14.77
CA PRO A 240 -1.80 10.46 -14.47
C PRO A 240 -1.58 9.28 -13.51
N ILE A 241 -0.48 8.58 -13.71
CA ILE A 241 -0.07 7.45 -12.88
C ILE A 241 1.14 7.84 -12.08
N VAL A 242 1.05 7.67 -10.76
CA VAL A 242 2.19 7.79 -9.83
C VAL A 242 2.50 6.40 -9.31
N MET A 243 3.75 5.97 -9.41
CA MET A 243 4.14 4.61 -9.05
C MET A 243 5.42 4.53 -8.25
N TYR A 244 5.45 3.62 -7.29
CA TYR A 244 6.69 3.19 -6.67
C TYR A 244 7.22 1.94 -7.35
N ILE A 245 8.54 1.86 -7.42
CA ILE A 245 9.24 0.74 -8.03
C ILE A 245 9.56 -0.31 -6.95
N CYS A 246 8.83 -1.41 -6.94
CA CYS A 246 9.08 -2.50 -5.99
C CYS A 246 10.21 -3.45 -6.42
N GLN A 247 10.59 -3.46 -7.70
CA GLN A 247 11.72 -4.24 -8.22
C GLN A 247 12.51 -3.38 -9.21
N PRO A 248 13.85 -3.28 -9.09
CA PRO A 248 14.67 -2.45 -9.98
C PRO A 248 14.55 -2.81 -11.47
N THR A 249 14.23 -4.06 -11.81
CA THR A 249 13.95 -4.49 -13.19
C THR A 249 12.76 -3.76 -13.82
N HIS A 250 11.77 -3.34 -13.03
CA HIS A 250 10.59 -2.65 -13.54
C HIS A 250 10.90 -1.25 -14.10
N PHE A 251 12.11 -0.71 -13.88
CA PHE A 251 12.56 0.48 -14.60
C PHE A 251 12.63 0.24 -16.11
N LEU A 252 12.85 -0.99 -16.57
CA LEU A 252 12.83 -1.31 -17.99
C LEU A 252 11.40 -1.21 -18.55
N ASP A 253 10.41 -1.71 -17.81
CA ASP A 253 9.00 -1.57 -18.20
C ASP A 253 8.60 -0.10 -18.23
N TYR A 254 9.07 0.70 -17.26
CA TYR A 254 8.88 2.14 -17.26
C TYR A 254 9.47 2.81 -18.49
N THR A 255 10.74 2.55 -18.85
CA THR A 255 11.35 3.22 -20.00
C THR A 255 10.68 2.84 -21.31
N VAL A 256 10.19 1.60 -21.44
CA VAL A 256 9.44 1.14 -22.60
C VAL A 256 8.04 1.75 -22.66
N CYS A 257 7.34 1.80 -21.53
CA CYS A 257 5.92 2.17 -21.51
C CYS A 257 5.66 3.67 -21.35
N ASN A 258 6.60 4.44 -20.81
CA ASN A 258 6.45 5.88 -20.59
C ASN A 258 6.13 6.64 -21.90
N THR A 259 6.75 6.23 -23.02
CA THR A 259 6.51 6.83 -24.34
C THR A 259 5.12 6.53 -24.90
N SER A 260 4.45 5.49 -24.42
CA SER A 260 3.13 5.07 -24.88
C SER A 260 1.98 5.71 -24.09
N HIS A 261 2.27 6.31 -22.93
CA HIS A 261 1.24 6.90 -22.08
C HIS A 261 0.87 8.32 -22.54
N LYS A 262 -0.43 8.59 -22.64
CA LYS A 262 -0.94 9.95 -22.93
C LYS A 262 -0.79 10.88 -21.74
N ALA A 263 -1.18 10.42 -20.55
CA ALA A 263 -1.01 11.14 -19.29
C ALA A 263 0.37 10.88 -18.65
N PRO A 264 0.83 11.73 -17.72
CA PRO A 264 2.11 11.53 -17.03
C PRO A 264 2.21 10.17 -16.34
N LEU A 265 3.30 9.46 -16.61
CA LEU A 265 3.74 8.27 -15.87
C LEU A 265 4.92 8.68 -14.98
N LEU A 266 4.69 8.78 -13.68
CA LEU A 266 5.64 9.31 -12.71
C LEU A 266 6.12 8.22 -11.76
N ILE A 267 7.43 8.15 -11.55
CA ILE A 267 8.02 7.31 -10.50
C ILE A 267 8.19 8.16 -9.23
N THR A 268 7.84 7.59 -8.07
CA THR A 268 8.05 8.22 -6.77
C THR A 268 9.54 8.49 -6.52
N ASP A 269 9.84 9.60 -5.85
CA ASP A 269 11.22 9.91 -5.49
C ASP A 269 11.72 8.89 -4.45
N PRO A 270 12.90 8.27 -4.63
CA PRO A 270 13.38 7.25 -3.71
C PRO A 270 13.61 7.77 -2.29
N ARG A 271 13.80 9.08 -2.10
CA ARG A 271 13.86 9.68 -0.75
C ARG A 271 12.51 9.59 -0.03
N PHE A 272 11.41 9.67 -0.79
CA PHE A 272 10.05 9.50 -0.29
C PHE A 272 9.78 8.03 0.03
N ASP A 273 10.24 7.10 -0.82
CA ASP A 273 10.18 5.67 -0.55
C ASP A 273 10.92 5.31 0.76
N MET A 274 12.13 5.86 0.97
CA MET A 274 12.92 5.65 2.18
C MET A 274 12.24 6.22 3.43
N LEU A 275 11.56 7.37 3.33
CA LEU A 275 10.79 7.94 4.43
C LEU A 275 9.62 7.01 4.79
N CYS A 276 8.84 6.57 3.81
CA CYS A 276 7.68 5.71 4.05
C CYS A 276 8.09 4.36 4.66
N ALA A 277 9.16 3.74 4.16
CA ALA A 277 9.68 2.49 4.69
C ALA A 277 10.10 2.60 6.17
N ARG A 278 10.76 3.71 6.55
CA ARG A 278 11.17 3.96 7.93
C ARG A 278 9.99 4.19 8.87
N ILE A 279 8.99 4.94 8.43
CA ILE A 279 7.76 5.17 9.21
C ILE A 279 7.06 3.85 9.49
N VAL A 280 6.75 3.06 8.45
CA VAL A 280 6.01 1.80 8.64
C VAL A 280 6.81 0.80 9.47
N LYS A 281 8.13 0.72 9.26
CA LYS A 281 9.00 -0.12 10.07
C LYS A 281 9.02 0.29 11.54
N TYR A 282 8.98 1.59 11.85
CA TYR A 282 8.88 2.07 13.23
C TYR A 282 7.61 1.57 13.90
N TYR A 283 6.45 1.73 13.26
CA TYR A 283 5.17 1.26 13.80
C TYR A 283 5.16 -0.27 13.97
N SER A 284 5.72 -1.00 13.01
CA SER A 284 5.83 -2.46 13.07
C SER A 284 6.74 -2.92 14.22
N LEU A 285 7.92 -2.30 14.39
CA LEU A 285 8.84 -2.58 15.51
C LEU A 285 8.20 -2.29 16.87
N GLN A 286 7.52 -1.14 16.99
CA GLN A 286 6.85 -0.75 18.22
C GLN A 286 5.79 -1.79 18.62
N ARG A 287 4.90 -2.13 17.69
CA ARG A 287 3.86 -3.14 17.93
C ARG A 287 4.44 -4.51 18.23
N PHE A 288 5.48 -4.92 17.51
CA PHE A 288 6.13 -6.20 17.74
C PHE A 288 6.63 -6.34 19.18
N VAL A 289 7.30 -5.31 19.72
CA VAL A 289 7.77 -5.32 21.11
C VAL A 289 6.59 -5.30 22.08
N GLU A 290 5.60 -4.44 21.85
CA GLU A 290 4.42 -4.30 22.72
C GLU A 290 3.57 -5.58 22.79
N GLU A 291 3.41 -6.28 21.67
CA GLU A 291 2.52 -7.46 21.57
C GLU A 291 3.23 -8.77 21.92
N THR A 292 4.52 -8.90 21.59
CA THR A 292 5.24 -10.17 21.76
C THR A 292 6.20 -10.18 22.94
N GLY A 293 6.61 -9.00 23.44
CA GLY A 293 7.65 -8.87 24.46
C GLY A 293 9.05 -9.28 24.00
N LYS A 294 9.24 -9.58 22.70
CA LYS A 294 10.52 -10.01 22.12
C LYS A 294 11.47 -8.85 21.88
N ALA A 295 12.75 -9.18 21.71
CA ALA A 295 13.79 -8.20 21.43
C ALA A 295 13.70 -7.67 19.99
N LEU A 296 14.09 -6.41 19.74
CA LEU A 296 13.97 -5.76 18.43
C LEU A 296 14.76 -6.47 17.32
N GLU A 297 15.82 -7.18 17.68
CA GLU A 297 16.66 -7.98 16.79
C GLU A 297 15.89 -9.13 16.15
N GLU A 298 14.88 -9.66 16.84
CA GLU A 298 14.05 -10.76 16.34
C GLU A 298 13.01 -10.30 15.32
N TRP A 299 12.75 -8.99 15.22
CA TRP A 299 11.73 -8.43 14.31
C TRP A 299 11.98 -8.83 12.86
N SER A 300 13.25 -8.78 12.41
CA SER A 300 13.61 -9.08 11.02
C SER A 300 13.26 -10.51 10.63
N SER A 301 13.45 -11.47 11.53
CA SER A 301 13.12 -12.87 11.27
C SER A 301 11.61 -13.11 11.30
N ALA A 302 10.87 -12.35 12.10
CA ALA A 302 9.42 -12.45 12.23
C ALA A 302 8.65 -11.80 11.06
N HIS A 303 9.25 -10.82 10.37
CA HIS A 303 8.57 -9.99 9.36
C HIS A 303 9.21 -10.06 7.97
N ASP A 304 10.08 -11.04 7.71
CA ASP A 304 10.88 -11.11 6.48
C ASP A 304 11.57 -9.77 6.18
N GLY A 305 12.31 -9.23 7.16
CA GLY A 305 12.74 -7.83 7.20
C GLY A 305 13.49 -7.31 5.96
N ALA A 306 14.10 -8.18 5.16
CA ALA A 306 14.74 -7.83 3.88
C ALA A 306 13.73 -7.57 2.74
N LEU A 307 12.52 -8.13 2.83
CA LEU A 307 11.41 -7.97 1.88
C LEU A 307 10.29 -7.08 2.43
N PHE A 308 10.38 -6.66 3.69
CA PHE A 308 9.41 -5.79 4.33
C PHE A 308 9.20 -4.50 3.55
N HIS A 309 7.93 -4.21 3.24
CA HIS A 309 7.56 -3.05 2.44
C HIS A 309 6.19 -2.54 2.85
N TYR A 310 5.97 -1.23 2.75
CA TYR A 310 4.67 -0.60 2.95
C TYR A 310 3.68 -0.94 1.81
N SER A 311 2.38 -0.85 2.08
CA SER A 311 1.34 -1.01 1.07
C SER A 311 1.25 0.20 0.13
N SER A 312 0.72 0.02 -1.07
CA SER A 312 0.44 1.14 -1.99
C SER A 312 -0.48 2.18 -1.35
N GLY A 313 -1.37 1.76 -0.45
CA GLY A 313 -2.28 2.64 0.27
C GLY A 313 -1.55 3.56 1.23
N MET A 314 -0.62 3.01 2.02
CA MET A 314 0.14 3.82 2.98
C MET A 314 0.91 4.93 2.28
N GLN A 315 1.61 4.61 1.19
CA GLN A 315 2.38 5.63 0.48
C GLN A 315 1.48 6.64 -0.24
N ALA A 316 0.30 6.24 -0.74
CA ALA A 316 -0.67 7.16 -1.31
C ALA A 316 -1.23 8.14 -0.27
N VAL A 317 -1.48 7.68 0.96
CA VAL A 317 -1.85 8.55 2.09
C VAL A 317 -0.73 9.54 2.37
N MET A 318 0.51 9.08 2.49
CA MET A 318 1.65 9.97 2.70
C MET A 318 1.81 10.97 1.55
N LEU A 319 1.60 10.56 0.30
CA LEU A 319 1.65 11.46 -0.84
C LEU A 319 0.59 12.56 -0.72
N ALA A 320 -0.64 12.20 -0.36
CA ALA A 320 -1.73 13.15 -0.15
C ALA A 320 -1.40 14.18 0.94
N LEU A 321 -0.75 13.78 2.04
CA LEU A 321 -0.31 14.72 3.08
C LEU A 321 0.66 15.78 2.52
N GLY A 322 1.53 15.41 1.58
CA GLY A 322 2.52 16.31 0.98
C GLY A 322 1.98 17.25 -0.09
N ILE A 323 0.85 16.92 -0.71
CA ILE A 323 0.30 17.67 -1.87
C ILE A 323 -1.07 18.30 -1.61
N CYS A 324 -1.65 18.13 -0.41
CA CYS A 324 -2.99 18.60 -0.09
C CYS A 324 -3.06 19.36 1.25
N ASP A 325 -4.01 20.29 1.36
CA ASP A 325 -4.27 21.07 2.58
C ASP A 325 -5.19 20.33 3.57
N ARG A 326 -5.99 19.38 3.10
CA ARG A 326 -6.85 18.48 3.89
C ARG A 326 -6.91 17.11 3.22
N VAL A 327 -6.92 16.05 4.02
CA VAL A 327 -6.94 14.67 3.51
C VAL A 327 -8.09 13.88 4.13
N SER A 328 -8.91 13.28 3.29
CA SER A 328 -9.90 12.28 3.70
C SER A 328 -9.46 10.92 3.18
N ILE A 329 -9.34 9.93 4.05
CA ILE A 329 -8.95 8.57 3.69
C ILE A 329 -10.17 7.66 3.81
N PHE A 330 -10.47 6.89 2.76
CA PHE A 330 -11.65 6.05 2.63
C PHE A 330 -11.23 4.60 2.43
N GLY A 331 -11.83 3.65 3.16
CA GLY A 331 -11.58 2.24 2.88
C GLY A 331 -10.19 1.76 3.33
N PHE A 332 -9.69 2.33 4.42
CA PHE A 332 -8.47 1.92 5.11
C PHE A 332 -8.85 1.26 6.45
N GLY A 333 -8.37 0.04 6.66
CA GLY A 333 -8.81 -0.81 7.76
C GLY A 333 -9.54 -2.05 7.27
N LYS A 334 -9.83 -2.94 8.21
CA LYS A 334 -10.50 -4.21 7.95
C LYS A 334 -11.44 -4.56 9.09
N SER A 335 -12.62 -5.06 8.75
CA SER A 335 -13.52 -5.72 9.69
C SER A 335 -13.54 -7.23 9.43
N ALA A 336 -13.92 -8.03 10.44
CA ALA A 336 -13.93 -9.49 10.33
C ALA A 336 -14.83 -10.02 9.20
N SER A 337 -15.89 -9.28 8.85
CA SER A 337 -16.84 -9.64 7.80
C SER A 337 -16.49 -9.03 6.43
N ALA A 338 -15.62 -8.01 6.39
CA ALA A 338 -15.27 -7.34 5.16
C ALA A 338 -14.32 -8.17 4.29
N ARG A 339 -14.49 -8.04 2.99
CA ARG A 339 -13.53 -8.53 2.01
C ARG A 339 -12.29 -7.65 2.04
N HIS A 340 -11.14 -8.21 1.66
CA HIS A 340 -9.93 -7.42 1.48
C HIS A 340 -10.11 -6.38 0.37
N HIS A 341 -10.83 -6.73 -0.69
CA HIS A 341 -11.17 -5.82 -1.77
C HIS A 341 -12.69 -5.70 -1.97
N TYR A 342 -13.21 -4.49 -2.12
CA TYR A 342 -14.63 -4.26 -2.40
C TYR A 342 -15.08 -4.80 -3.77
N HIS A 343 -14.14 -4.97 -4.70
CA HIS A 343 -14.36 -5.33 -6.09
C HIS A 343 -13.91 -6.77 -6.45
N THR A 344 -13.42 -7.54 -5.47
CA THR A 344 -13.04 -8.95 -5.68
C THR A 344 -13.64 -9.85 -4.59
N ASN A 345 -13.40 -11.15 -4.69
CA ASN A 345 -13.80 -12.13 -3.67
C ASN A 345 -12.67 -12.43 -2.66
N GLN A 346 -11.54 -11.72 -2.73
CA GLN A 346 -10.44 -11.90 -1.79
C GLN A 346 -10.84 -11.42 -0.40
N LYS A 347 -10.70 -12.29 0.61
CA LYS A 347 -11.03 -11.98 2.01
C LYS A 347 -9.79 -11.66 2.86
N ALA A 348 -8.70 -12.39 2.66
CA ALA A 348 -7.47 -12.22 3.43
C ALA A 348 -6.62 -11.05 2.91
N GLU A 349 -5.92 -10.40 3.85
CA GLU A 349 -4.86 -9.46 3.52
C GLU A 349 -3.61 -10.21 3.07
N LEU A 350 -2.72 -9.50 2.37
CA LEU A 350 -1.44 -10.04 1.96
C LEU A 350 -0.47 -10.07 3.14
N HIS A 351 0.27 -11.17 3.32
CA HIS A 351 1.29 -11.29 4.37
C HIS A 351 2.51 -10.39 4.15
N LEU A 352 2.67 -9.80 2.96
CA LEU A 352 3.82 -8.97 2.61
C LEU A 352 3.83 -7.60 3.33
N HIS A 353 2.68 -7.11 3.78
CA HIS A 353 2.54 -5.82 4.43
C HIS A 353 2.09 -6.02 5.88
N ASP A 354 2.63 -5.22 6.79
CA ASP A 354 2.13 -5.13 8.16
C ASP A 354 1.00 -4.10 8.21
N TYR A 355 -0.21 -4.56 7.87
CA TYR A 355 -1.40 -3.72 7.83
C TYR A 355 -1.75 -3.12 9.21
N GLU A 356 -1.48 -3.85 10.30
CA GLU A 356 -1.77 -3.36 11.64
C GLU A 356 -0.85 -2.20 12.05
N ALA A 357 0.42 -2.24 11.64
CA ALA A 357 1.33 -1.10 11.74
C ALA A 357 0.84 0.10 10.93
N GLU A 358 0.35 -0.11 9.71
CA GLU A 358 -0.23 0.97 8.89
C GLU A 358 -1.51 1.54 9.52
N TYR A 359 -2.38 0.70 10.08
CA TYR A 359 -3.59 1.15 10.77
C TYR A 359 -3.26 1.96 12.02
N ALA A 360 -2.18 1.62 12.72
CA ALA A 360 -1.68 2.43 13.84
C ALA A 360 -1.22 3.82 13.37
N LEU A 361 -0.48 3.90 12.26
CA LEU A 361 -0.12 5.17 11.63
C LEU A 361 -1.36 6.00 11.27
N TYR A 362 -2.37 5.40 10.63
CA TYR A 362 -3.58 6.15 10.26
C TYR A 362 -4.34 6.69 11.48
N ARG A 363 -4.37 5.94 12.58
CA ARG A 363 -4.98 6.41 13.84
C ARG A 363 -4.21 7.61 14.41
N ASP A 364 -2.89 7.55 14.45
CA ASP A 364 -2.06 8.67 14.93
C ASP A 364 -2.18 9.91 14.01
N LEU A 365 -2.32 9.72 12.69
CA LEU A 365 -2.56 10.80 11.74
C LEU A 365 -3.91 11.50 11.96
N VAL A 366 -4.96 10.74 12.29
CA VAL A 366 -6.31 11.28 12.56
C VAL A 366 -6.37 11.95 13.93
N ASP A 367 -5.72 11.36 14.94
CA ASP A 367 -5.63 11.94 16.28
C ASP A 367 -4.89 13.28 16.26
N GLY A 368 -3.77 13.37 15.53
CA GLY A 368 -3.05 14.61 15.31
C GLY A 368 -2.26 15.14 16.52
N HIS A 369 -2.30 14.48 17.68
CA HIS A 369 -1.53 14.88 18.86
C HIS A 369 -0.14 14.22 18.91
N ARG A 370 0.04 13.11 18.19
CA ARG A 370 1.29 12.34 18.19
C ARG A 370 2.21 12.75 17.04
N ALA A 371 3.48 12.93 17.36
CA ALA A 371 4.50 13.15 16.34
C ALA A 371 4.71 11.86 15.52
N ILE A 372 4.66 11.97 14.19
CA ILE A 372 4.97 10.85 13.30
C ILE A 372 6.49 10.76 13.15
N PRO A 373 7.10 9.59 13.40
CA PRO A 373 8.55 9.41 13.36
C PRO A 373 9.12 9.78 11.98
N PHE A 374 10.38 10.23 11.95
CA PHE A 374 11.12 10.59 10.72
C PHE A 374 10.58 11.76 9.89
N LEU A 375 9.37 12.27 10.16
CA LEU A 375 8.91 13.52 9.58
C LEU A 375 9.70 14.70 10.15
N SER A 376 10.01 15.67 9.31
CA SER A 376 10.62 16.91 9.77
C SER A 376 9.64 17.72 10.60
N ASP A 377 10.09 18.28 11.72
CA ASP A 377 9.28 19.21 12.55
C ASP A 377 8.79 20.45 11.79
N LYS A 378 9.44 20.77 10.65
CA LYS A 378 9.03 21.86 9.76
C LYS A 378 7.82 21.51 8.90
N PHE A 379 7.52 20.23 8.73
CA PHE A 379 6.39 19.77 7.93
C PHE A 379 5.14 19.69 8.79
N LYS A 380 4.17 20.57 8.50
CA LYS A 380 2.85 20.53 9.14
C LYS A 380 1.98 19.50 8.42
N ILE A 381 1.56 18.47 9.15
CA ILE A 381 0.62 17.47 8.67
C ILE A 381 -0.76 18.15 8.50
N PRO A 382 -1.39 18.06 7.33
CA PRO A 382 -2.74 18.59 7.14
C PRO A 382 -3.77 17.79 7.95
N PRO A 383 -4.94 18.36 8.27
CA PRO A 383 -6.01 17.62 8.93
C PRO A 383 -6.39 16.35 8.15
N VAL A 384 -6.52 15.23 8.87
CA VAL A 384 -6.86 13.92 8.31
C VAL A 384 -8.18 13.41 8.89
N VAL A 385 -9.07 12.93 8.03
CA VAL A 385 -10.32 12.25 8.43
C VAL A 385 -10.37 10.86 7.83
N LEU A 386 -10.65 9.84 8.66
CA LEU A 386 -10.79 8.44 8.24
C LEU A 386 -12.26 8.03 8.16
N TYR A 387 -12.63 7.45 7.01
CA TYR A 387 -13.95 6.88 6.73
C TYR A 387 -13.83 5.37 6.50
N GLN A 388 -14.56 4.60 7.31
CA GLN A 388 -14.58 3.13 7.27
C GLN A 388 -15.92 2.60 6.76
#